data_AF-A0A261A264-F1
#
_entry.id   AF-A0A261A264-F1
#
_cell.length_a   1.000
_cell.length_b   1.000
_cell.length_c   1.000
_cell.angle_alpha   90.00
_cell.angle_beta   90.00
_cell.angle_gamma   90.00
#
_symmetry.space_group_name_H-M   'P 1'
#
loop_
_entity.id
_entity.type
_entity.pdbx_description
1 polymer ?
#
loop_
_entity_poly.entity_id
_entity_poly.type
_entity_poly.pdbx_seq_one_letter_code
_entity_poly.pdbx_strand_id
1 'polypeptide(L)'
;MENNEKKFVMRYVVEGLDALEEYKSYSVTEEHYGIPWKMHFQRNNNQFSFKLECLKAQLSESSIDTELTFKLQSSKDTPKNMETNEKKFVMRYVVEDFDALEEGKPYSVTEEHFGISW
;
A
#
# COMPACT_ATOMS: atom_id res chain seq x y z
N MET A 1 32.09 -2.67 1.24
CA MET A 1 31.21 -2.87 0.07
C MET A 1 30.15 -1.80 0.14
N GLU A 2 30.04 -0.94 -0.87
CA GLU A 2 28.99 0.08 -0.91
C GLU A 2 27.63 -0.61 -0.99
N ASN A 3 26.74 -0.23 -0.07
CA ASN A 3 25.36 -0.68 -0.07
C ASN A 3 24.65 0.04 -1.23
N ASN A 4 24.43 -0.64 -2.36
CA ASN A 4 23.70 -0.12 -3.53
C ASN A 4 22.19 -0.07 -3.31
N GLU A 5 21.76 0.16 -2.07
CA GLU A 5 20.37 0.23 -1.68
C GLU A 5 19.74 1.52 -2.22
N LYS A 6 18.66 1.36 -2.98
CA LYS A 6 17.88 2.45 -3.55
C LYS A 6 16.63 2.67 -2.71
N LYS A 7 16.41 3.88 -2.21
CA LYS A 7 15.29 4.23 -1.31
C LYS A 7 14.48 5.36 -1.89
N PHE A 8 13.16 5.20 -1.90
CA PHE A 8 12.23 6.23 -2.31
C PHE A 8 10.97 6.15 -1.46
N VAL A 9 10.14 7.20 -1.52
CA VAL A 9 8.86 7.27 -0.79
C VAL A 9 7.80 7.74 -1.77
N MET A 10 6.76 6.94 -1.95
CA MET A 10 5.53 7.34 -2.65
C MET A 10 4.49 7.80 -1.63
N ARG A 11 3.76 8.89 -1.92
CA ARG A 11 2.70 9.40 -1.04
C ARG A 11 1.48 9.75 -1.85
N TYR A 12 0.33 9.23 -1.44
CA TYR A 12 -0.94 9.56 -2.05
C TYR A 12 -2.02 9.76 -1.00
N VAL A 13 -2.84 10.79 -1.17
CA VAL A 13 -4.00 11.06 -0.34
C VAL A 13 -5.24 10.83 -1.20
N VAL A 14 -6.08 9.89 -0.78
CA VAL A 14 -7.37 9.66 -1.41
C VAL A 14 -8.42 10.45 -0.63
N GLU A 15 -8.87 11.55 -1.19
CA GLU A 15 -9.97 12.34 -0.62
C GLU A 15 -11.31 11.71 -0.98
N GLY A 16 -12.25 11.70 -0.03
CA GLY A 16 -13.60 11.19 -0.27
C GLY A 16 -13.62 9.70 -0.65
N LEU A 17 -13.14 8.83 0.24
CA LEU A 17 -13.23 7.37 0.05
C LEU A 17 -14.67 6.91 -0.29
N ASP A 18 -15.68 7.62 0.23
CA ASP A 18 -17.07 7.36 -0.07
C ASP A 18 -17.50 7.67 -1.51
N ALA A 19 -16.79 8.58 -2.18
CA ALA A 19 -17.03 8.97 -3.56
C ALA A 19 -16.33 8.05 -4.58
N LEU A 20 -15.47 7.14 -4.13
CA LEU A 20 -14.90 6.11 -5.01
C LEU A 20 -16.03 5.20 -5.50
N GLU A 21 -16.13 5.05 -6.82
CA GLU A 21 -17.05 4.11 -7.43
C GLU A 21 -16.71 2.69 -6.99
N GLU A 22 -17.73 1.92 -6.59
CA GLU A 22 -17.53 0.54 -6.17
C GLU A 22 -16.97 -0.30 -7.32
N TYR A 23 -16.01 -1.17 -7.02
CA TYR A 23 -15.29 -2.02 -7.98
C TYR A 23 -14.43 -1.27 -9.00
N LYS A 24 -14.37 0.07 -8.98
CA LYS A 24 -13.48 0.83 -9.85
C LYS A 24 -12.09 0.93 -9.25
N SER A 25 -11.10 0.50 -10.02
CA SER A 25 -9.69 0.66 -9.65
C SER A 25 -9.20 2.06 -10.03
N TYR A 26 -8.58 2.74 -9.08
CA TYR A 26 -7.87 4.00 -9.27
C TYR A 26 -6.39 3.73 -9.09
N SER A 27 -5.54 4.36 -9.89
CA SER A 27 -4.10 4.14 -9.78
C SER A 27 -3.27 5.36 -10.11
N VAL A 28 -2.11 5.44 -9.49
CA VAL A 28 -1.06 6.41 -9.82
C VAL A 28 0.25 5.68 -10.06
N THR A 29 1.07 6.22 -10.95
CA THR A 29 2.36 5.66 -11.30
C THR A 29 3.45 6.72 -11.11
N GLU A 30 4.53 6.35 -10.43
CA GLU A 30 5.74 7.17 -10.30
C GLU A 30 6.95 6.35 -10.76
N GLU A 31 7.92 7.00 -11.39
CA GLU A 31 9.18 6.36 -11.76
C GLU A 31 10.25 6.69 -10.71
N HIS A 32 10.90 5.65 -10.20
CA HIS A 32 12.04 5.78 -9.28
C HIS A 32 13.17 4.88 -9.76
N TYR A 33 14.34 5.47 -10.02
CA TYR A 33 15.54 4.78 -10.51
C TYR A 33 15.34 4.01 -11.83
N GLY A 34 14.51 4.53 -12.73
CA GLY A 34 14.17 3.87 -14.01
C GLY A 34 13.22 2.69 -13.86
N ILE A 35 12.60 2.51 -12.70
CA ILE A 35 11.59 1.49 -12.45
C ILE A 35 10.25 2.19 -12.21
N PRO A 36 9.19 1.87 -12.98
CA PRO A 36 7.85 2.36 -12.71
C PRO A 36 7.24 1.61 -11.53
N TRP A 37 6.67 2.36 -10.59
CA TRP A 37 5.95 1.85 -9.43
C TRP A 37 4.51 2.34 -9.48
N LYS A 38 3.56 1.44 -9.22
CA LYS A 38 2.14 1.74 -9.35
C LYS A 38 1.40 1.46 -8.05
N MET A 39 0.71 2.47 -7.52
CA MET A 39 -0.22 2.30 -6.41
C MET A 39 -1.64 2.16 -6.97
N HIS A 40 -2.37 1.15 -6.52
CA HIS A 40 -3.79 0.96 -6.82
C HIS A 40 -4.61 1.08 -5.55
N PHE A 41 -5.79 1.66 -5.71
CA PHE A 41 -6.79 1.86 -4.66
C PHE A 41 -8.14 1.44 -5.21
N GLN A 42 -8.87 0.63 -4.46
CA GLN A 42 -10.19 0.17 -4.85
C GLN A 42 -11.10 0.04 -3.63
N ARG A 43 -12.37 0.39 -3.81
CA ARG A 43 -13.43 0.12 -2.84
C ARG A 43 -14.24 -1.08 -3.33
N ASN A 44 -14.34 -2.13 -2.52
CA ASN A 44 -15.06 -3.37 -2.82
C ASN A 44 -15.88 -3.81 -1.62
N ASN A 45 -17.22 -3.90 -1.69
CA ASN A 45 -18.04 -4.45 -0.60
C ASN A 45 -17.72 -3.88 0.79
N ASN A 46 -17.64 -2.56 0.92
CA ASN A 46 -17.23 -1.84 2.14
C ASN A 46 -15.79 -2.09 2.63
N GLN A 47 -14.95 -2.75 1.83
CA GLN A 47 -13.53 -2.89 2.06
C GLN A 47 -12.76 -1.89 1.20
N PHE A 48 -11.60 -1.46 1.71
CA PHE A 48 -10.63 -0.69 0.95
C PHE A 48 -9.43 -1.59 0.66
N SER A 49 -9.10 -1.74 -0.61
CA SER A 49 -7.94 -2.50 -1.06
C SER A 49 -6.87 -1.53 -1.55
N PHE A 50 -5.63 -1.77 -1.11
CA PHE A 50 -4.44 -1.09 -1.60
C PHE A 50 -3.48 -2.13 -2.17
N LYS A 51 -2.88 -1.81 -3.33
CA LYS A 51 -1.85 -2.64 -3.95
C LYS A 51 -0.69 -1.78 -4.40
N LEU A 52 0.53 -2.16 -4.04
CA LEU A 52 1.76 -1.61 -4.60
C LEU A 52 2.31 -2.60 -5.63
N GLU A 53 2.56 -2.13 -6.85
CA GLU A 53 3.14 -2.92 -7.94
C GLU A 53 4.48 -2.33 -8.35
N CYS A 54 5.52 -3.17 -8.37
CA CYS A 54 6.78 -2.91 -9.05
C CYS A 54 6.63 -3.38 -10.50
N LEU A 55 6.72 -2.47 -11.48
CA LEU A 55 6.55 -2.80 -12.90
C LEU A 55 7.89 -3.10 -13.59
N LYS A 56 8.88 -3.59 -12.83
CA LYS A 56 10.16 -4.05 -13.38
C LYS A 56 9.96 -5.40 -14.08
N ALA A 57 10.41 -5.51 -15.32
CA ALA A 57 10.20 -6.71 -16.14
C ALA A 57 10.94 -7.96 -15.62
N GLN A 58 11.99 -7.81 -14.81
CA GLN A 58 12.77 -8.92 -14.25
C GLN A 58 13.16 -8.59 -12.80
N LEU A 59 12.72 -9.41 -11.86
CA LEU A 59 13.00 -9.28 -10.42
C LEU A 59 14.14 -10.18 -9.94
N SER A 60 14.72 -11.01 -10.81
CA SER A 60 15.82 -11.93 -10.46
C SER A 60 16.96 -11.18 -9.75
N GLU A 61 17.46 -11.75 -8.66
CA GLU A 61 18.52 -11.20 -7.80
C GLU A 61 18.20 -9.86 -7.11
N SER A 62 16.94 -9.41 -7.11
CA SER A 62 16.51 -8.19 -6.40
C SER A 62 15.70 -8.56 -5.16
N SER A 63 15.85 -7.80 -4.06
CA SER A 63 14.93 -7.85 -2.92
C SER A 63 14.14 -6.55 -2.84
N ILE A 64 12.95 -6.60 -2.23
CA ILE A 64 12.16 -5.41 -1.92
C ILE A 64 11.89 -5.40 -0.42
N ASP A 65 12.44 -4.39 0.27
CA ASP A 65 12.04 -4.00 1.63
C ASP A 65 11.09 -2.81 1.50
N THR A 66 9.87 -2.96 2.03
CA THR A 66 8.85 -1.91 1.97
C THR A 66 8.23 -1.66 3.34
N GLU A 67 8.00 -0.38 3.62
CA GLU A 67 7.21 0.08 4.75
C GLU A 67 5.97 0.81 4.22
N LEU A 68 4.80 0.27 4.55
CA LEU A 68 3.50 0.83 4.17
C LEU A 68 2.88 1.51 5.38
N THR A 69 2.73 2.83 5.31
CA THR A 69 2.00 3.60 6.32
C THR A 69 0.61 3.95 5.82
N PHE A 70 -0.41 3.49 6.54
CA PHE A 70 -1.80 3.89 6.30
C PHE A 70 -2.26 4.88 7.36
N LYS A 71 -2.92 5.94 6.90
CA LYS A 71 -3.60 6.91 7.75
C LYS A 71 -5.06 6.99 7.31
N LEU A 72 -5.95 6.51 8.16
CA LEU A 72 -7.38 6.66 7.97
C LEU A 72 -7.87 7.79 8.86
N GLN A 73 -8.40 8.85 8.23
CA GLN A 73 -8.99 9.99 8.91
C GLN A 73 -10.49 10.00 8.62
N SER A 74 -11.31 10.00 9.68
CA SER A 74 -12.75 10.17 9.55
C SER A 74 -13.11 11.65 9.71
N SER A 75 -13.61 12.27 8.65
CA SER A 75 -14.24 13.59 8.71
C SER A 75 -15.70 13.44 9.11
N LYS A 76 -16.01 13.05 10.35
CA LYS A 76 -17.36 13.30 10.85
C LYS A 76 -17.50 14.80 11.09
N ASP A 77 -18.60 15.39 10.64
CA ASP A 77 -19.09 16.71 11.05
C ASP A 77 -19.42 16.68 12.55
N THR A 78 -18.41 16.56 13.39
CA THR A 78 -18.53 16.68 14.84
C THR A 78 -18.09 18.08 15.25
N PRO A 79 -18.80 18.73 16.17
CA PRO A 79 -18.45 20.07 16.65
C PRO A 79 -16.98 20.11 17.10
N LYS A 80 -16.31 21.24 16.84
CA LYS A 80 -14.85 21.52 16.91
C LYS A 80 -14.07 21.13 18.18
N ASN A 81 -14.62 20.35 19.11
CA ASN A 81 -14.08 20.12 20.45
C ASN A 81 -13.92 18.65 20.86
N MET A 82 -13.89 17.70 19.91
CA MET A 82 -13.45 16.32 20.19
C MET A 82 -12.43 15.88 19.14
N GLU A 83 -11.38 15.21 19.62
CA GLU A 83 -10.23 14.71 18.87
C GLU A 83 -10.62 14.11 17.51
N THR A 84 -9.91 14.52 16.46
CA THR A 84 -9.93 13.81 15.18
C THR A 84 -9.58 12.35 15.42
N ASN A 85 -10.51 11.42 15.12
CA ASN A 85 -10.26 9.99 15.16
C ASN A 85 -9.36 9.59 13.98
N GLU A 86 -8.06 9.88 14.09
CA GLU A 86 -7.03 9.36 13.18
C GLU A 86 -6.62 7.97 13.65
N LYS A 87 -6.74 6.97 12.76
CA LYS A 87 -6.10 5.67 12.94
C LYS A 87 -4.88 5.61 12.02
N LYS A 88 -3.71 5.45 12.62
CA LYS A 88 -2.44 5.24 11.92
C LYS A 88 -1.94 3.85 12.23
N PHE A 89 -1.53 3.12 11.19
CA PHE A 89 -0.78 1.88 11.33
C PHE A 89 0.31 1.80 10.28
N VAL A 90 1.34 1.01 10.59
CA VAL A 90 2.52 0.81 9.76
C VAL A 90 2.70 -0.69 9.61
N MET A 91 2.72 -1.17 8.38
CA MET A 91 3.05 -2.55 8.05
C MET A 91 4.41 -2.55 7.36
N ARG A 92 5.26 -3.51 7.71
CA ARG A 92 6.57 -3.69 7.08
C ARG A 92 6.67 -5.08 6.51
N TYR A 93 7.02 -5.16 5.23
CA TYR A 93 7.17 -6.42 4.52
C TYR A 93 8.51 -6.44 3.79
N VAL A 94 9.22 -7.56 3.91
CA VAL A 94 10.47 -7.81 3.19
C VAL A 94 10.28 -9.06 2.35
N VAL A 95 10.51 -8.93 1.05
CA VAL A 95 10.56 -10.05 0.12
C VAL A 95 12.00 -10.20 -0.35
N GLU A 96 12.67 -11.23 0.17
CA GLU A 96 14.10 -11.47 -0.05
C GLU A 96 14.37 -12.39 -1.26
N ASP A 97 13.44 -13.30 -1.55
CA ASP A 97 13.56 -14.28 -2.62
C ASP A 97 12.27 -14.35 -3.45
N PHE A 98 12.28 -13.73 -4.63
CA PHE A 98 11.16 -13.79 -5.57
C PHE A 98 11.09 -15.14 -6.30
N ASP A 99 12.18 -15.89 -6.38
CA ASP A 99 12.22 -17.18 -7.06
C ASP A 99 11.58 -18.29 -6.19
N ALA A 100 11.53 -18.07 -4.87
CA ALA A 100 10.77 -18.90 -3.93
C ALA A 100 9.24 -18.75 -4.06
N LEU A 101 8.75 -17.74 -4.78
CA LEU A 101 7.31 -17.55 -5.00
C LEU A 101 6.84 -18.47 -6.12
N GLU A 102 5.89 -19.35 -5.80
CA GLU A 102 5.26 -20.19 -6.81
C GLU A 102 4.41 -19.35 -7.78
N GLU A 103 4.68 -19.48 -9.08
CA GLU A 103 3.93 -18.78 -10.12
C GLU A 103 2.43 -19.10 -10.01
N GLY A 104 1.60 -18.05 -9.98
CA GLY A 104 0.15 -18.17 -9.89
C GLY A 104 -0.41 -18.47 -8.50
N LYS A 105 0.43 -18.60 -7.46
CA LYS A 105 -0.06 -18.72 -6.06
C LYS A 105 0.08 -17.41 -5.29
N PRO A 106 -1.01 -16.89 -4.70
CA PRO A 106 -0.90 -15.72 -3.84
C PRO A 106 -0.14 -16.09 -2.57
N TYR A 107 0.89 -15.31 -2.24
CA TYR A 107 1.45 -15.25 -0.90
C TYR A 107 0.70 -14.17 -0.12
N SER A 108 0.07 -14.54 0.99
CA SER A 108 -0.71 -13.62 1.82
C SER A 108 -0.27 -13.73 3.27
N VAL A 109 -0.03 -12.58 3.89
CA VAL A 109 0.09 -12.42 5.35
C VAL A 109 -1.11 -11.61 5.80
N THR A 110 -1.74 -12.01 6.89
CA THR A 110 -2.85 -11.26 7.50
C THR A 110 -2.41 -10.75 8.85
N GLU A 111 -2.57 -9.44 9.09
CA GLU A 111 -2.25 -8.81 10.37
C GLU A 111 -3.51 -8.17 10.97
N GLU A 112 -3.67 -8.24 12.30
CA GLU A 112 -4.80 -7.61 12.98
C GLU A 112 -4.37 -6.29 13.64
N HIS A 113 -4.98 -5.19 13.22
CA HIS A 113 -4.75 -3.84 13.75
C HIS A 113 -6.08 -3.21 14.16
N PHE A 114 -6.21 -2.80 15.43
CA PHE A 114 -7.43 -2.20 16.00
C PHE A 114 -8.70 -3.08 15.89
N GLY A 115 -8.55 -4.41 15.97
CA GLY A 115 -9.66 -5.34 15.82
C GLY A 115 -10.11 -5.53 14.37
N ILE A 116 -9.28 -5.15 13.40
CA ILE A 116 -9.53 -5.24 11.95
C ILE A 116 -8.39 -6.03 11.33
N SER A 117 -8.71 -7.08 10.58
CA SER A 117 -7.74 -7.82 9.78
C SER A 117 -7.41 -7.08 8.49
N TRP A 118 -6.12 -6.98 8.18
CA TRP A 118 -5.55 -6.38 6.97
C TRP A 118 -4.81 -7.44 6.16
#